data_AF-A0A7K1FTZ6-F1
#
_entry.id   AF-A0A7K1FTZ6-F1
#
_cell.length_a   1.000
_cell.length_b   1.000
_cell.length_c   1.000
_cell.angle_alpha   90.00
_cell.angle_beta   90.00
_cell.angle_gamma   90.00
#
_symmetry.space_group_name_H-M   'P 1'
#
loop_
_entity.id
_entity.type
_entity.pdbx_description
1 polymer ?
#
loop_
_entity_poly.entity_id
_entity_poly.type
_entity_poly.pdbx_seq_one_letter_code
_entity_poly.pdbx_strand_id
1 'polypeptide(L)'
;MEAHTLVLSTAKVAIPEILTINFVTNLINRGLTQVEYFGVEIDNHCDVVSEDMEAVSKEITYIDMHFDSEQSIAYESMSETEVDQFALTLLKECNPEIRADLKDITIYL
;
A
#
# COMPACT_ATOMS: atom_id res chain seq x y z
N MET A 1 10.30 5.81 17.31
CA MET A 1 9.73 4.88 16.32
C MET A 1 8.35 5.43 16.02
N GLU A 2 8.17 5.91 14.80
CA GLU A 2 6.94 6.46 14.28
C GLU A 2 6.33 5.41 13.33
N ALA A 3 5.02 5.22 13.44
CA ALA A 3 4.28 4.29 12.59
C ALA A 3 3.83 5.00 11.32
N HIS A 4 4.03 4.36 10.19
CA HIS A 4 3.78 4.92 8.88
C HIS A 4 2.85 4.00 8.08
N THR A 5 2.05 4.63 7.23
CA THR A 5 1.19 3.93 6.28
C THR A 5 1.47 4.45 4.88
N LEU A 6 1.72 3.51 3.96
CA LEU A 6 1.71 3.74 2.52
C LEU A 6 0.55 2.95 1.93
N VAL A 7 -0.35 3.63 1.23
CA VAL A 7 -1.47 3.03 0.51
C VAL A 7 -1.25 3.20 -0.97
N LEU A 8 -1.21 2.08 -1.68
CA LEU A 8 -1.19 2.04 -3.13
C LEU A 8 -2.55 1.54 -3.64
N SER A 9 -3.02 2.07 -4.76
CA SER A 9 -4.15 1.52 -5.50
C SER A 9 -3.68 0.85 -6.78
N THR A 10 -4.43 -0.15 -7.23
CA THR A 10 -4.29 -0.73 -8.57
C THR A 10 -5.67 -1.09 -9.11
N ALA A 11 -5.78 -1.23 -10.43
CA ALA A 11 -6.99 -1.80 -11.02
C ALA A 11 -7.24 -3.19 -10.41
N LYS A 12 -8.50 -3.55 -10.19
CA LYS A 12 -8.88 -4.83 -9.58
C LYS A 12 -8.09 -6.00 -10.16
N VAL A 13 -7.31 -6.65 -9.30
CA VAL A 13 -6.52 -7.82 -9.67
C VAL A 13 -7.13 -9.08 -9.06
N ALA A 14 -6.98 -10.20 -9.77
CA ALA A 14 -7.25 -11.49 -9.18
C ALA A 14 -6.13 -11.82 -8.18
N ILE A 15 -6.40 -11.66 -6.88
CA ILE A 15 -5.47 -12.02 -5.82
C ILE A 15 -5.32 -13.55 -5.80
N PRO A 16 -4.10 -14.10 -5.93
CA PRO A 16 -3.89 -15.54 -5.89
C PRO A 16 -4.13 -16.11 -4.49
N GLU A 17 -4.57 -17.37 -4.41
CA GLU A 17 -4.75 -18.08 -3.12
C GLU A 17 -3.47 -18.12 -2.27
N ILE A 18 -2.31 -18.17 -2.93
CA ILE A 18 -1.00 -18.04 -2.30
C ILE A 18 -0.40 -16.71 -2.74
N LEU A 19 -0.55 -15.69 -1.90
CA LEU A 19 0.02 -14.38 -2.13
C LEU A 19 1.50 -14.37 -1.75
N THR A 20 2.32 -13.73 -2.59
CA THR A 20 3.77 -13.60 -2.38
C THR A 20 4.19 -12.16 -2.56
N ILE A 21 5.30 -11.78 -1.93
CA ILE A 21 5.92 -10.45 -2.10
C ILE A 21 6.16 -10.16 -3.59
N ASN A 22 6.58 -11.18 -4.35
CA ASN A 22 6.83 -11.08 -5.78
C ASN A 22 5.61 -10.58 -6.57
N PHE A 23 4.39 -10.92 -6.15
CA PHE A 23 3.18 -10.42 -6.78
C PHE A 23 3.08 -8.90 -6.63
N VAL A 24 3.19 -8.40 -5.40
CA VAL A 24 3.11 -6.97 -5.08
C VAL A 24 4.26 -6.21 -5.73
N THR A 25 5.50 -6.68 -5.61
CA THR A 25 6.65 -6.02 -6.23
C THR A 25 6.54 -5.98 -7.75
N ASN A 26 5.91 -6.97 -8.39
CA ASN A 26 5.69 -6.94 -9.84
C ASN A 26 4.64 -5.90 -10.25
N LEU A 27 3.64 -5.63 -9.43
CA LEU A 27 2.68 -4.55 -9.69
C LEU A 27 3.38 -3.19 -9.66
N ILE A 28 4.16 -2.94 -8.62
CA ILE A 28 4.93 -1.70 -8.43
C ILE A 28 5.96 -1.53 -9.57
N ASN A 29 6.79 -2.54 -9.83
CA ASN A 29 7.82 -2.46 -10.88
C ASN A 29 7.26 -2.24 -12.29
N ARG A 30 6.00 -2.60 -12.54
CA ARG A 30 5.33 -2.40 -13.84
C ARG A 30 4.60 -1.07 -13.92
N GLY A 31 4.63 -0.25 -12.87
CA GLY A 31 3.87 1.00 -12.79
C GLY A 31 2.36 0.76 -12.86
N LEU A 32 1.90 -0.38 -12.32
CA LEU A 32 0.47 -0.72 -12.26
C LEU A 32 -0.16 -0.24 -10.95
N THR A 33 0.61 0.42 -10.09
CA THR A 33 0.17 1.01 -8.84
C THR A 33 0.17 2.53 -8.93
N GLN A 34 -0.69 3.16 -8.14
CA GLN A 34 -0.71 4.60 -7.92
C GLN A 34 -0.66 4.85 -6.42
N VAL A 35 0.05 5.90 -5.99
CA VAL A 35 0.11 6.29 -4.57
C VAL A 35 -1.18 7.03 -4.18
N GLU A 36 -1.95 6.45 -3.27
CA GLU A 36 -3.18 7.07 -2.74
C GLU A 36 -2.89 7.86 -1.45
N TYR A 37 -2.02 7.32 -0.61
CA TYR A 37 -1.66 7.93 0.66
C TYR A 37 -0.25 7.54 1.06
N PHE A 38 0.51 8.50 1.57
CA PHE A 38 1.78 8.21 2.24
C PHE A 38 1.98 9.16 3.41
N GLY A 39 2.01 8.63 4.62
CA GLY A 39 2.09 9.45 5.82
C GLY A 39 2.25 8.67 7.11
N VAL A 40 2.09 9.38 8.23
CA VAL A 40 2.04 8.80 9.57
C VAL A 40 0.70 8.11 9.76
N GLU A 41 0.69 6.93 10.36
CA GLU A 41 -0.55 6.21 10.65
C GLU A 41 -1.47 7.08 11.52
N ILE A 42 -2.66 7.39 11.02
CA ILE A 42 -3.66 8.20 11.73
C ILE A 42 -4.66 7.24 12.37
N ASP A 43 -4.76 7.26 13.70
CA ASP A 43 -5.64 6.42 14.54
C ASP A 43 -7.16 6.49 14.24
N ASN A 44 -7.59 7.22 13.21
CA ASN A 44 -8.98 7.27 12.76
C ASN A 44 -9.06 7.72 11.30
N HIS A 45 -9.18 6.77 10.37
CA HIS A 45 -9.71 7.07 9.05
C HIS A 45 -11.23 6.89 9.10
N CYS A 46 -11.96 8.01 9.11
CA CYS A 46 -13.42 8.03 9.25
C CYS A 46 -14.15 7.11 8.27
N ASP A 47 -14.91 6.16 8.83
CA ASP A 47 -15.86 5.23 8.21
C ASP A 47 -17.06 5.92 7.51
N VAL A 48 -16.84 6.91 6.63
CA VAL A 48 -17.93 7.51 5.83
C VAL A 48 -17.64 7.30 4.36
N VAL A 49 -17.91 6.08 3.90
CA VAL A 49 -17.89 5.72 2.49
C VAL A 49 -19.27 6.09 1.90
N SER A 50 -19.30 6.97 0.90
CA SER A 50 -20.53 7.21 0.14
C SER A 50 -20.82 6.03 -0.81
N GLU A 51 -22.08 5.83 -1.21
CA GLU A 51 -22.45 4.76 -2.15
C GLU A 51 -21.65 4.82 -3.47
N ASP A 52 -21.29 6.03 -3.92
CA ASP A 52 -20.46 6.24 -5.10
C ASP A 52 -18.99 5.82 -4.86
N MET A 53 -18.44 6.06 -3.67
CA MET A 53 -17.10 5.58 -3.28
C MET A 53 -17.08 4.05 -3.13
N GLU A 54 -18.18 3.44 -2.66
CA GLU A 54 -18.32 1.99 -2.60
C GLU A 54 -18.31 1.34 -4.00
N ALA A 55 -18.95 1.97 -4.98
CA ALA A 55 -18.98 1.47 -6.35
C ALA A 55 -17.61 1.51 -7.02
N VAL A 56 -16.86 2.60 -6.84
CA VAL A 56 -15.49 2.73 -7.35
C VAL A 56 -14.53 1.79 -6.61
N SER A 57 -14.71 1.65 -5.30
CA SER A 57 -13.92 0.74 -4.46
C SER A 57 -14.00 -0.71 -4.95
N LYS A 58 -15.12 -1.17 -5.53
CA LYS A 58 -15.24 -2.56 -6.04
C LYS A 58 -14.34 -2.89 -7.23
N GLU A 59 -13.82 -1.88 -7.92
CA GLU A 59 -13.00 -2.00 -9.14
C GLU A 59 -11.52 -1.64 -8.89
N ILE A 60 -11.16 -1.31 -7.64
CA ILE A 60 -9.82 -0.96 -7.22
C ILE A 60 -9.37 -1.95 -6.16
N THR A 61 -8.14 -2.46 -6.25
CA THR A 61 -7.49 -3.19 -5.18
C THR A 61 -6.55 -2.23 -4.46
N TYR A 62 -6.69 -2.13 -3.14
CA TYR A 62 -5.77 -1.37 -2.30
C TYR A 62 -4.67 -2.29 -1.75
N ILE A 63 -3.47 -1.72 -1.61
CA ILE A 63 -2.30 -2.35 -1.04
C ILE A 63 -1.81 -1.44 0.09
N ASP A 64 -2.11 -1.85 1.31
CA ASP A 64 -1.74 -1.13 2.53
C ASP A 64 -0.41 -1.67 3.06
N MET A 65 0.55 -0.79 3.26
CA MET A 65 1.88 -1.10 3.79
C MET A 65 2.08 -0.34 5.09
N HIS A 66 2.15 -1.08 6.21
CA HIS A 66 2.40 -0.55 7.54
C HIS A 66 3.85 -0.84 7.93
N PHE A 67 4.56 0.19 8.36
CA PHE A 67 5.97 0.05 8.73
C PHE A 67 6.39 1.10 9.75
N ASP A 68 7.43 0.79 10.52
CA ASP A 68 7.98 1.66 11.55
C ASP A 68 9.31 2.29 11.10
N SER A 69 9.54 3.57 11.44
CA SER A 69 10.84 4.23 11.23
C SER A 69 11.29 5.01 12.46
N GLU A 70 12.61 5.09 12.67
CA GLU A 70 13.19 6.02 13.65
C GLU A 70 13.34 7.44 13.10
N GLN A 71 13.33 7.59 11.76
CA GLN A 71 13.55 8.85 11.07
C GLN A 71 12.24 9.38 10.50
N SER A 72 12.05 10.70 10.63
CA SER A 72 10.95 11.41 9.97
C SER A 72 11.09 11.31 8.45
N ILE A 73 10.01 10.98 7.77
CA ILE A 73 9.97 10.91 6.30
C ILE A 73 9.42 12.23 5.74
N ALA A 74 10.08 12.75 4.71
CA ALA A 74 9.66 13.99 4.06
C ALA A 74 8.65 13.71 2.93
N TYR A 75 7.45 13.25 3.29
CA TYR A 75 6.43 12.76 2.35
C TYR A 75 6.15 13.75 1.20
N GLU A 76 5.96 15.04 1.52
CA GLU A 76 5.64 16.12 0.56
C GLU A 76 6.75 16.40 -0.47
N SER A 77 7.96 15.91 -0.23
CA SER A 77 9.11 16.14 -1.11
C SER A 77 9.40 14.97 -2.04
N MET A 78 8.74 13.82 -1.84
CA MET A 78 8.95 12.63 -2.63
C MET A 78 8.04 12.61 -3.86
N SER A 79 8.63 12.35 -5.02
CA SER A 79 7.89 12.00 -6.22
C SER A 79 7.32 10.59 -6.14
N GLU A 80 6.31 10.30 -6.95
CA GLU A 80 5.67 8.98 -7.01
C GLU A 80 6.70 7.86 -7.29
N THR A 81 7.65 8.08 -8.22
CA THR A 81 8.72 7.13 -8.49
C THR A 81 9.66 6.92 -7.30
N GLU A 82 9.91 7.94 -6.48
CA GLU A 82 10.70 7.79 -5.25
C GLU A 82 9.93 7.00 -4.19
N VAL A 83 8.61 7.17 -4.09
CA VAL A 83 7.75 6.39 -3.20
C VAL A 83 7.71 4.92 -3.64
N ASP A 84 7.57 4.65 -4.94
CA ASP A 84 7.62 3.27 -5.47
C ASP A 84 8.95 2.60 -5.16
N GLN A 85 10.07 3.30 -5.39
CA GLN A 85 11.40 2.80 -5.09
C GLN A 85 11.60 2.53 -3.59
N PHE A 86 11.02 3.39 -2.74
CA PHE A 86 11.01 3.22 -1.30
C PHE A 86 10.19 1.98 -0.89
N ALA A 87 8.98 1.81 -1.44
CA ALA A 87 8.13 0.64 -1.21
C ALA A 87 8.83 -0.67 -1.60
N LEU A 88 9.49 -0.70 -2.77
CA LEU A 88 10.29 -1.84 -3.23
C LEU A 88 11.47 -2.15 -2.30
N THR A 89 12.07 -1.11 -1.72
CA THR A 89 13.18 -1.26 -0.77
C THR A 89 12.67 -1.89 0.53
N LEU A 90 11.58 -1.37 1.09
CA LEU A 90 10.94 -1.93 2.28
C LEU A 90 10.56 -3.41 2.09
N LEU A 91 9.88 -3.74 1.00
CA LEU A 91 9.47 -5.12 0.69
C LEU A 91 10.64 -6.10 0.54
N LYS A 92 11.85 -5.59 0.25
CA LYS A 92 13.06 -6.39 0.07
C LYS A 92 13.89 -6.51 1.35
N GLU A 93 13.97 -5.45 2.14
CA GLU A 93 14.84 -5.37 3.31
C GLU A 93 14.15 -5.87 4.59
N CYS A 94 12.82 -5.74 4.66
CA CYS A 94 12.02 -6.28 5.76
C CYS A 94 11.67 -7.76 5.53
N ASN A 95 11.16 -8.41 6.59
CA ASN A 95 10.54 -9.72 6.51
C ASN A 95 9.02 -9.54 6.52
N PRO A 96 8.39 -9.17 5.39
CA PRO A 96 7.00 -8.75 5.37
C PRO A 96 6.05 -9.89 5.73
N GLU A 97 5.11 -9.59 6.62
CA GLU A 97 3.91 -10.39 6.78
C GLU A 97 2.84 -9.87 5.81
N ILE A 98 2.49 -10.69 4.81
CA ILE A 98 1.46 -10.33 3.84
C ILE A 98 0.17 -11.05 4.18
N ARG A 99 -0.90 -10.27 4.28
CA ARG A 99 -2.28 -10.73 4.39
C ARG A 99 -3.06 -10.18 3.20
N ALA A 100 -4.08 -10.89 2.78
CA ALA A 100 -5.02 -10.39 1.80
C ALA A 100 -6.42 -10.89 2.14
N ASP A 101 -7.40 -10.06 1.82
CA ASP A 101 -8.78 -10.48 1.78
C ASP A 101 -9.21 -10.74 0.32
N LEU A 102 -10.52 -10.69 0.06
CA LEU A 102 -11.05 -10.95 -1.28
C LEU A 102 -10.67 -9.88 -2.32
N LYS A 103 -10.16 -8.73 -1.87
CA LYS A 103 -10.10 -7.52 -2.68
C LYS A 103 -8.83 -6.70 -2.44
N ASP A 104 -8.37 -6.63 -1.20
CA ASP A 104 -7.32 -5.75 -0.73
C ASP A 104 -6.16 -6.55 -0.10
N ILE A 105 -4.97 -5.96 -0.11
CA ILE A 105 -3.73 -6.57 0.37
C ILE A 105 -3.18 -5.70 1.51
N THR A 106 -2.83 -6.32 2.63
CA THR A 106 -2.21 -5.64 3.77
C THR A 106 -0.85 -6.25 4.05
N ILE A 107 0.17 -5.41 4.21
CA ILE A 107 1.57 -5.79 4.39
C ILE A 107 2.10 -5.12 5.65
N TYR A 108 2.61 -5.91 6.58
CA TYR A 108 3.32 -5.42 7.76
C TYR A 108 4.82 -5.67 7.57
N LEU A 109 5.63 -4.62 7.73
CA LEU A 109 7.07 -4.60 7.42
C LEU A 109 7.94 -4.38 8.65
#